data_AF-A0A8H4RL42-F1
#
_entry.id   AF-A0A8H4RL42-F1
#
_cell.length_a   1.000
_cell.length_b   1.000
_cell.length_c   1.000
_cell.angle_alpha   90.00
_cell.angle_beta   90.00
_cell.angle_gamma   90.00
#
_symmetry.space_group_name_H-M   'P 1'
#
loop_
_entity.id
_entity.type
_entity.pdbx_description
1 polymer ?
#
loop_
_entity_poly.entity_id
_entity_poly.type
_entity_poly.pdbx_seq_one_letter_code
_entity_poly.pdbx_strand_id
1 'polypeptide(L)'
;MIERQDHYKYPVGRRRLEPIGVLVFSVVMITAFCQVGLECISRLNSGDYSIIQLGLPAIIIMSSTVLLKAGCWLWCRLIKNSSVQALAQDAMTDVIFNIFSIIFPLVGFYAKLWWLDALGGLLLSLFVIFNWAGTSASHIRNLTGAAATADERNVLLYLTMRFAKTIKQIQGLQAYHAGDKLNVEVDIVLDENMNLRDSHDLGESLQYVLESVPFVDRAFVHQDYAGWNLPTHMQQQPE
;
A
#
# COMPACT_ATOMS: atom_id res chain seq x y z
N MET A 1 -16.06 9.51 -3.21
CA MET A 1 -15.93 10.39 -2.01
C MET A 1 -14.54 11.01 -1.87
N ILE A 2 -13.47 10.28 -2.23
CA ILE A 2 -12.07 10.78 -2.25
C ILE A 2 -11.84 11.79 -3.39
N GLU A 3 -12.55 11.65 -4.51
CA GLU A 3 -12.40 12.49 -5.71
C GLU A 3 -13.02 13.90 -5.59
N ARG A 4 -13.88 14.13 -4.59
CA ARG A 4 -14.42 15.48 -4.33
C ARG A 4 -13.37 16.32 -3.62
N GLN A 5 -12.68 17.16 -4.36
CA GLN A 5 -11.77 18.16 -3.82
C GLN A 5 -12.56 19.34 -3.24
N ASP A 6 -12.61 19.42 -1.91
CA ASP A 6 -12.97 20.64 -1.20
C ASP A 6 -11.67 21.33 -0.81
N HIS A 7 -11.22 22.28 -1.63
CA HIS A 7 -9.92 22.93 -1.49
C HIS A 7 -9.82 23.77 -0.20
N TYR A 8 -10.96 24.23 0.35
CA TYR A 8 -10.99 25.00 1.58
C TYR A 8 -10.74 24.13 2.83
N LYS A 9 -11.21 22.87 2.82
CA LYS A 9 -11.01 21.94 3.94
C LYS A 9 -9.77 21.06 3.76
N TYR A 10 -9.44 20.72 2.51
CA TYR A 10 -8.36 19.81 2.15
C TYR A 10 -7.60 20.37 0.94
N PRO A 11 -6.71 21.37 1.13
CA PRO A 11 -6.00 22.03 0.03
C PRO A 11 -5.06 21.09 -0.73
N VAL A 12 -4.54 20.06 -0.07
CA VAL A 12 -3.71 19.00 -0.68
C VAL A 12 -4.57 17.83 -1.20
N GLY A 13 -5.89 17.92 -1.09
CA GLY A 13 -6.83 16.86 -1.44
C GLY A 13 -6.94 15.77 -0.38
N ARG A 14 -7.71 14.72 -0.70
CA ARG A 14 -8.03 13.60 0.21
C ARG A 14 -7.38 12.27 -0.16
N ARG A 15 -6.38 12.28 -1.06
CA ARG A 15 -5.71 11.06 -1.54
C ARG A 15 -5.08 10.24 -0.42
N ARG A 16 -4.60 10.90 0.64
CA ARG A 16 -4.03 10.24 1.83
C ARG A 16 -5.06 9.41 2.62
N LEU A 17 -6.36 9.59 2.40
CA LEU A 17 -7.38 8.73 3.01
C LEU A 17 -7.37 7.31 2.44
N GLU A 18 -6.81 7.11 1.26
CA GLU A 18 -6.76 5.79 0.60
C GLU A 18 -5.88 4.79 1.40
N PRO A 19 -4.59 5.06 1.69
CA PRO A 19 -3.78 4.17 2.52
C PRO A 19 -4.31 4.06 3.96
N ILE A 20 -4.94 5.12 4.50
CA ILE A 20 -5.59 5.05 5.83
C ILE A 20 -6.76 4.06 5.81
N GLY A 21 -7.58 4.08 4.75
CA GLY A 21 -8.67 3.12 4.57
C GLY A 21 -8.16 1.68 4.51
N VAL A 22 -7.08 1.43 3.77
CA VAL A 22 -6.44 0.11 3.69
C VAL A 22 -5.87 -0.32 5.05
N LEU A 23 -5.27 0.61 5.81
CA LEU A 23 -4.73 0.33 7.14
C LEU A 23 -5.84 -0.06 8.12
N VAL A 24 -6.94 0.71 8.17
CA VAL A 24 -8.10 0.38 9.02
C VAL A 24 -8.67 -0.99 8.65
N PHE A 25 -8.82 -1.25 7.35
CA PHE A 25 -9.27 -2.56 6.86
C PHE A 25 -8.33 -3.68 7.30
N SER A 26 -7.02 -3.49 7.17
CA SER A 26 -6.00 -4.47 7.57
C SER A 26 -6.11 -4.83 9.06
N VAL A 27 -6.33 -3.85 9.94
CA VAL A 27 -6.49 -4.07 11.38
C VAL A 27 -7.75 -4.88 11.70
N VAL A 28 -8.87 -4.58 11.04
CA VAL A 28 -10.12 -5.35 11.17
C VAL A 28 -9.90 -6.80 10.73
N MET A 29 -9.24 -7.01 9.60
CA MET A 29 -8.95 -8.35 9.07
C MET A 29 -8.04 -9.16 10.01
N ILE A 30 -6.94 -8.56 10.51
CA ILE A 30 -6.07 -9.22 11.48
C ILE A 30 -6.86 -9.64 12.73
N THR A 31 -7.71 -8.75 13.25
CA THR A 31 -8.52 -9.03 14.45
C THR A 31 -9.51 -10.17 14.21
N ALA A 32 -10.21 -10.17 13.07
CA ALA A 32 -11.15 -11.22 12.70
C ALA A 32 -10.44 -12.58 12.57
N PHE A 33 -9.27 -12.63 11.91
CA PHE A 33 -8.52 -13.88 11.77
C PHE A 33 -7.84 -14.34 13.06
N CYS A 34 -7.50 -13.43 13.98
CA CYS A 34 -7.10 -13.81 15.33
C CYS A 34 -8.23 -14.54 16.07
N GLN A 35 -9.48 -14.11 15.93
CA GLN A 35 -10.64 -14.80 16.51
C GLN A 35 -10.82 -16.20 15.91
N VAL A 36 -10.68 -16.33 14.59
CA VAL A 36 -10.70 -17.64 13.91
C VAL A 36 -9.59 -18.55 14.46
N GLY A 37 -8.37 -18.03 14.61
CA GLY A 37 -7.25 -18.79 15.17
C GLY A 37 -7.52 -19.27 16.61
N LEU A 38 -8.08 -18.41 17.46
CA LEU A 38 -8.47 -18.78 18.83
C LEU A 38 -9.56 -19.85 18.86
N GLU A 39 -10.56 -19.78 17.97
CA GLU A 39 -11.60 -20.81 17.84
C GLU A 39 -11.00 -22.15 17.39
N CYS A 40 -10.06 -22.13 16.44
CA CYS A 40 -9.34 -23.34 16.01
C CYS A 40 -8.52 -23.96 17.16
N ILE A 41 -7.83 -23.15 17.97
CA ILE A 41 -7.10 -23.62 19.16
C ILE A 41 -8.07 -24.21 20.19
N SER A 42 -9.20 -23.54 20.43
CA SER A 42 -10.26 -24.02 21.33
C SER A 42 -10.77 -25.40 20.88
N ARG A 43 -11.04 -25.58 19.59
CA ARG A 43 -11.46 -26.87 19.02
C ARG A 43 -10.41 -27.96 19.14
N LEU A 44 -9.13 -27.64 18.92
CA LEU A 44 -8.04 -28.60 19.10
C LEU A 44 -7.88 -29.06 20.56
N ASN A 45 -8.19 -28.19 21.52
CA ASN A 45 -8.11 -28.50 22.95
C ASN A 45 -9.42 -29.06 23.52
N SER A 46 -10.53 -28.89 22.79
CA SER A 46 -11.80 -29.50 23.16
C SER A 46 -11.69 -31.01 22.98
N GLY A 47 -12.03 -31.79 24.01
CA GLY A 47 -12.02 -33.26 23.95
C GLY A 47 -13.12 -33.85 23.07
N ASP A 48 -13.70 -33.06 22.16
CA ASP A 48 -14.82 -33.43 21.31
C ASP A 48 -14.31 -33.78 19.90
N TYR A 49 -14.08 -35.08 19.69
CA TYR A 49 -13.53 -35.65 18.46
C TYR A 49 -14.58 -35.80 17.35
N SER A 50 -15.54 -34.88 17.28
CA SER A 50 -16.59 -34.91 16.28
C SER A 50 -16.02 -34.63 14.89
N ILE A 51 -16.21 -35.57 13.97
CA ILE A 51 -15.78 -35.41 12.58
C ILE A 51 -16.83 -34.53 11.89
N ILE A 52 -16.42 -33.35 11.44
CA ILE A 52 -17.30 -32.41 10.77
C ILE A 52 -17.73 -33.02 9.43
N GLN A 53 -19.00 -33.38 9.33
CA GLN A 53 -19.61 -33.76 8.06
C GLN A 53 -20.10 -32.48 7.37
N LEU A 54 -19.45 -32.10 6.28
CA LEU A 54 -19.98 -31.03 5.43
C LEU A 54 -21.26 -31.50 4.74
N GLY A 55 -22.40 -30.94 5.16
CA GLY A 55 -23.66 -31.15 4.45
C GLY A 55 -23.61 -30.55 3.04
N LEU A 56 -24.36 -31.17 2.12
CA LEU A 56 -24.57 -30.64 0.76
C LEU A 56 -24.89 -29.12 0.72
N PRO A 57 -25.74 -28.57 1.62
CA PRO A 57 -26.00 -27.13 1.65
C PRO A 57 -24.76 -26.27 1.92
N ALA A 58 -23.87 -26.71 2.82
CA ALA A 58 -22.66 -25.97 3.17
C ALA A 58 -21.68 -25.94 1.98
N ILE A 59 -21.50 -27.07 1.30
CA ILE A 59 -20.65 -27.18 0.10
C ILE A 59 -21.15 -26.25 -1.01
N ILE A 60 -22.47 -26.19 -1.24
CA ILE A 60 -23.07 -25.32 -2.26
C ILE A 60 -22.83 -23.84 -1.93
N ILE A 61 -23.06 -23.44 -0.68
CA ILE A 61 -22.84 -22.05 -0.23
C ILE A 61 -21.36 -21.68 -0.39
N MET A 62 -20.44 -22.50 0.11
CA MET A 62 -19.00 -22.20 0.04
C MET A 62 -18.46 -22.23 -1.40
N SER A 63 -18.97 -23.11 -2.26
CA SER A 63 -18.60 -23.11 -3.67
C SER A 63 -19.11 -21.87 -4.40
N SER A 64 -20.32 -21.40 -4.05
CA SER A 64 -20.87 -20.16 -4.59
C SER A 64 -20.06 -18.94 -4.16
N THR A 65 -19.64 -18.86 -2.89
CA THR A 65 -18.80 -17.75 -2.41
C THR A 65 -17.45 -17.73 -3.12
N VAL A 66 -16.83 -18.88 -3.35
CA VAL A 66 -15.58 -19.00 -4.12
C VAL A 66 -15.75 -18.44 -5.54
N LEU A 67 -16.82 -18.80 -6.25
CA LEU A 67 -17.06 -18.31 -7.61
C LEU A 67 -17.29 -16.79 -7.65
N LEU A 68 -18.10 -16.26 -6.73
CA LEU A 68 -18.39 -14.84 -6.65
C LEU A 68 -17.13 -14.03 -6.30
N LYS A 69 -16.35 -14.47 -5.30
CA LYS A 69 -15.11 -13.80 -4.90
C LYS A 69 -14.02 -13.93 -5.96
N ALA A 70 -13.95 -15.05 -6.69
CA ALA A 70 -13.03 -15.19 -7.83
C ALA A 70 -13.39 -14.22 -8.97
N GLY A 71 -14.68 -14.05 -9.28
CA GLY A 71 -15.14 -13.04 -10.23
C GLY A 71 -14.81 -11.62 -9.79
N CYS A 72 -15.01 -11.31 -8.50
CA CYS A 72 -14.64 -10.03 -7.91
C CYS A 72 -13.12 -9.79 -8.01
N TRP A 73 -12.31 -10.79 -7.68
CA TRP A 73 -10.85 -10.72 -7.81
C TRP A 73 -10.41 -10.43 -9.25
N LEU A 74 -10.98 -11.13 -10.23
CA LEU A 74 -10.68 -10.91 -11.66
C LEU A 74 -11.00 -9.48 -12.11
N TRP A 75 -12.07 -8.88 -11.57
CA TRP A 75 -12.42 -7.51 -11.86
C TRP A 75 -11.48 -6.51 -11.17
N CYS A 76 -11.28 -6.67 -9.86
CA CYS A 76 -10.50 -5.74 -9.05
C CYS A 76 -9.00 -5.74 -9.42
N ARG A 77 -8.43 -6.88 -9.84
CA ARG A 77 -7.01 -6.95 -10.25
C ARG A 77 -6.66 -6.07 -11.45
N LEU A 78 -7.66 -5.68 -12.26
CA LEU A 78 -7.45 -4.82 -13.42
C LEU A 78 -7.33 -3.33 -13.05
N ILE A 79 -7.78 -2.94 -11.85
CA ILE A 79 -7.85 -1.54 -11.42
C ILE A 79 -6.67 -1.22 -10.50
N LYS A 80 -5.76 -0.36 -10.96
CA LYS A 80 -4.55 0.06 -10.23
C LYS A 80 -4.83 1.15 -9.20
N ASN A 81 -5.59 0.82 -8.16
CA ASN A 81 -5.89 1.69 -7.03
C ASN A 81 -5.66 0.89 -5.73
N SER A 82 -4.99 1.46 -4.73
CA SER A 82 -4.57 0.74 -3.53
C SER A 82 -5.75 0.19 -2.74
N SER A 83 -6.84 0.96 -2.63
CA SER A 83 -8.07 0.47 -2.00
C SER A 83 -8.69 -0.71 -2.77
N VAL A 84 -8.68 -0.66 -4.10
CA VAL A 84 -9.21 -1.75 -4.93
C VAL A 84 -8.29 -2.98 -4.91
N GLN A 85 -6.97 -2.77 -4.85
CA GLN A 85 -5.99 -3.85 -4.74
C GLN A 85 -6.06 -4.54 -3.38
N ALA A 86 -6.30 -3.79 -2.29
CA ALA A 86 -6.58 -4.38 -0.98
C ALA A 86 -7.84 -5.25 -1.01
N LEU A 87 -8.89 -4.81 -1.71
CA LEU A 87 -10.10 -5.62 -1.90
C LEU A 87 -9.85 -6.86 -2.79
N ALA A 88 -8.99 -6.75 -3.81
CA ALA A 88 -8.58 -7.90 -4.60
C ALA A 88 -7.80 -8.91 -3.74
N GLN A 89 -6.87 -8.44 -2.91
CA GLN A 89 -6.10 -9.28 -2.00
C GLN A 89 -7.02 -10.00 -0.99
N ASP A 90 -8.01 -9.30 -0.44
CA ASP A 90 -9.06 -9.88 0.39
C ASP A 90 -9.81 -10.99 -0.35
N ALA A 91 -10.33 -10.69 -1.55
CA ALA A 91 -11.08 -11.65 -2.34
C ALA A 91 -10.27 -12.90 -2.70
N MET A 92 -8.96 -12.75 -3.00
CA MET A 92 -8.06 -13.88 -3.24
C MET A 92 -7.87 -14.73 -1.99
N THR A 93 -7.66 -14.06 -0.84
CA THR A 93 -7.46 -14.74 0.43
C THR A 93 -8.72 -15.51 0.85
N ASP A 94 -9.90 -14.93 0.63
CA ASP A 94 -11.19 -15.59 0.87
C ASP A 94 -11.42 -16.79 -0.04
N VAL A 95 -11.04 -16.71 -1.32
CA VAL A 95 -11.12 -17.85 -2.24
C VAL A 95 -10.25 -18.99 -1.74
N ILE A 96 -8.99 -18.70 -1.37
CA ILE A 96 -8.06 -19.69 -0.82
C ILE A 96 -8.65 -20.30 0.46
N PHE A 97 -9.07 -19.46 1.41
CA PHE A 97 -9.62 -19.89 2.69
C PHE A 97 -10.84 -20.79 2.52
N ASN A 98 -11.80 -20.40 1.68
CA ASN A 98 -13.01 -21.19 1.44
C ASN A 98 -12.72 -22.52 0.73
N ILE A 99 -11.78 -22.55 -0.24
CA ILE A 99 -11.36 -23.79 -0.91
C ILE A 99 -10.79 -24.77 0.13
N PHE A 100 -9.84 -24.32 0.94
CA PHE A 100 -9.22 -25.19 1.94
C PHE A 100 -10.19 -25.57 3.07
N SER A 101 -11.13 -24.70 3.42
CA SER A 101 -12.20 -25.01 4.38
C SER A 101 -13.20 -26.06 3.87
N ILE A 102 -13.21 -26.37 2.56
CA ILE A 102 -13.92 -27.55 2.01
C ILE A 102 -13.00 -28.77 2.03
N ILE A 103 -11.74 -28.60 1.63
CA ILE A 103 -10.77 -29.70 1.48
C ILE A 103 -10.43 -30.33 2.83
N PHE A 104 -10.10 -29.54 3.86
CA PHE A 104 -9.63 -30.07 5.13
C PHE A 104 -10.66 -30.94 5.86
N PRO A 105 -11.94 -30.54 5.99
CA PRO A 105 -12.96 -31.44 6.55
C PRO A 105 -13.21 -32.68 5.68
N LEU A 106 -13.21 -32.55 4.36
CA LEU A 106 -13.49 -33.67 3.46
C LEU A 106 -12.38 -34.74 3.58
N VAL A 107 -11.13 -34.31 3.56
CA VAL A 107 -9.97 -35.19 3.79
C VAL A 107 -9.98 -35.73 5.22
N GLY A 108 -10.28 -34.90 6.21
CA GLY A 108 -10.41 -35.31 7.61
C GLY A 108 -11.48 -36.38 7.82
N PHE A 109 -12.59 -36.29 7.08
CA PHE A 109 -13.65 -37.28 7.09
C PHE A 109 -13.21 -38.63 6.50
N TYR A 110 -12.58 -38.62 5.31
CA TYR A 110 -12.10 -39.85 4.68
C TYR A 110 -10.93 -40.50 5.45
N ALA A 111 -10.02 -39.70 6.00
CA ALA A 111 -8.86 -40.17 6.76
C ALA A 111 -9.15 -40.39 8.25
N LYS A 112 -10.35 -40.05 8.74
CA LYS A 112 -10.76 -40.07 10.17
C LYS A 112 -9.84 -39.25 11.08
N LEU A 113 -9.34 -38.12 10.58
CA LEU A 113 -8.49 -37.18 11.31
C LEU A 113 -9.33 -35.98 11.78
N TRP A 114 -9.77 -36.02 13.04
CA TRP A 114 -10.60 -34.96 13.65
C TRP A 114 -9.88 -33.61 13.77
N TRP A 115 -8.56 -33.61 13.97
CA TRP A 115 -7.75 -32.40 14.18
C TRP A 115 -7.39 -31.66 12.88
N LEU A 116 -7.56 -32.31 11.71
CA LEU A 116 -7.06 -31.79 10.45
C LEU A 116 -7.73 -30.47 10.04
N ASP A 117 -9.05 -30.36 10.23
CA ASP A 117 -9.80 -29.14 9.94
C ASP A 117 -9.37 -27.99 10.85
N ALA A 118 -9.34 -28.21 12.16
CA ALA A 118 -8.96 -27.19 13.12
C ALA A 118 -7.50 -26.74 12.96
N LEU A 119 -6.57 -27.66 12.66
CA LEU A 119 -5.19 -27.31 12.34
C LEU A 119 -5.08 -26.53 11.01
N GLY A 120 -5.82 -26.96 9.99
CA GLY A 120 -5.86 -26.30 8.69
C GLY A 120 -6.36 -24.86 8.79
N GLY A 121 -7.47 -24.66 9.51
CA GLY A 121 -8.01 -23.33 9.82
C GLY A 121 -7.03 -22.46 10.60
N LEU A 122 -6.31 -23.04 11.58
CA LEU A 122 -5.29 -22.33 12.34
C LEU A 122 -4.14 -21.85 11.45
N LEU A 123 -3.58 -22.74 10.64
CA LEU A 123 -2.47 -22.41 9.73
C LEU A 123 -2.88 -21.34 8.70
N LEU A 124 -4.08 -21.46 8.14
CA LEU A 124 -4.63 -20.45 7.24
C LEU A 124 -4.81 -19.11 7.95
N SER A 125 -5.39 -19.08 9.14
CA SER A 125 -5.58 -17.83 9.88
C SER A 125 -4.27 -17.11 10.14
N LEU A 126 -3.21 -17.84 10.52
CA LEU A 126 -1.87 -17.29 10.71
C LEU A 126 -1.31 -16.73 9.40
N PHE A 127 -1.44 -17.46 8.29
CA PHE A 127 -1.02 -16.98 6.97
C PHE A 127 -1.69 -15.64 6.61
N VAL A 128 -3.00 -15.53 6.83
CA VAL A 128 -3.74 -14.29 6.56
C VAL A 128 -3.30 -13.15 7.46
N ILE A 129 -3.08 -13.41 8.75
CA ILE A 129 -2.56 -12.43 9.71
C ILE A 129 -1.20 -11.91 9.27
N PHE A 130 -0.26 -12.79 8.90
CA PHE A 130 1.07 -12.38 8.44
C PHE A 130 1.00 -11.52 7.18
N ASN A 131 0.13 -11.88 6.24
CA ASN A 131 -0.04 -11.12 4.99
C ASN A 131 -0.57 -9.70 5.28
N TRP A 132 -1.67 -9.58 6.02
CA TRP A 132 -2.24 -8.28 6.38
C TRP A 132 -1.33 -7.45 7.30
N ALA A 133 -0.55 -8.08 8.17
CA ALA A 133 0.45 -7.39 8.98
C ALA A 133 1.54 -6.77 8.09
N GLY A 134 2.00 -7.49 7.06
CA GLY A 134 2.95 -6.96 6.07
C GLY A 134 2.38 -5.80 5.25
N THR A 135 1.12 -5.92 4.79
CA THR A 135 0.41 -4.84 4.09
C THR A 135 0.27 -3.60 4.99
N SER A 136 -0.16 -3.78 6.24
CA SER A 136 -0.29 -2.70 7.23
C SER A 136 1.05 -2.00 7.48
N ALA A 137 2.12 -2.76 7.73
CA ALA A 137 3.45 -2.20 7.95
C ALA A 137 3.95 -1.39 6.74
N SER A 138 3.67 -1.84 5.52
CA SER A 138 4.03 -1.13 4.30
C SER A 138 3.29 0.20 4.17
N HIS A 139 1.98 0.23 4.41
CA HIS A 139 1.21 1.49 4.37
C HIS A 139 1.58 2.44 5.52
N ILE A 140 1.88 1.93 6.73
CA ILE A 140 2.39 2.75 7.84
C ILE A 140 3.72 3.40 7.44
N ARG A 141 4.64 2.62 6.89
CA ARG A 141 5.94 3.12 6.41
C ARG A 141 5.77 4.21 5.35
N ASN A 142 4.84 4.04 4.43
CA ASN A 142 4.56 5.03 3.38
C ASN A 142 3.87 6.29 3.93
N LEU A 143 3.02 6.14 4.96
CA LEU A 143 2.37 7.29 5.62
C LEU A 143 3.34 8.12 6.48
N THR A 144 4.46 7.52 6.89
CA THR A 144 5.45 8.14 7.81
C THR A 144 6.63 8.81 7.09
N GLY A 145 6.58 8.96 5.76
CA GLY A 145 7.66 9.66 5.05
C GLY A 145 8.82 8.78 4.63
N ALA A 146 8.61 7.48 4.43
CA ALA A 146 9.68 6.61 3.96
C ALA A 146 10.27 7.09 2.62
N ALA A 147 11.58 6.98 2.50
CA ALA A 147 12.30 7.37 1.29
C ALA A 147 11.85 6.56 0.07
N ALA A 148 11.85 7.21 -1.08
CA ALA A 148 11.66 6.57 -2.37
C ALA A 148 12.71 5.47 -2.61
N THR A 149 12.34 4.48 -3.41
CA THR A 149 13.28 3.44 -3.84
C THR A 149 14.39 4.04 -4.71
N ALA A 150 15.53 3.33 -4.80
CA ALA A 150 16.66 3.79 -5.61
C ALA A 150 16.26 3.97 -7.09
N ASP A 151 15.40 3.10 -7.62
CA ASP A 151 14.92 3.18 -9.00
C ASP A 151 14.03 4.40 -9.24
N GLU A 152 13.08 4.67 -8.34
CA GLU A 152 12.23 5.87 -8.41
C GLU A 152 13.08 7.14 -8.34
N ARG A 153 14.05 7.18 -7.41
CA ARG A 153 14.97 8.30 -7.26
C ARG A 153 15.82 8.51 -8.52
N ASN A 154 16.30 7.43 -9.15
CA ASN A 154 17.09 7.50 -10.39
C ASN A 154 16.27 8.06 -11.56
N VAL A 155 14.99 7.70 -11.67
CA VAL A 155 14.09 8.25 -12.69
C VAL A 155 13.91 9.76 -12.48
N LEU A 156 13.67 10.21 -11.25
CA LEU A 156 13.51 11.63 -10.93
C LEU A 156 14.79 12.42 -11.20
N LEU A 157 15.95 11.86 -10.83
CA LEU A 157 17.25 12.47 -11.11
C LEU A 157 17.48 12.58 -12.61
N TYR A 158 17.21 11.52 -13.38
CA TYR A 158 17.33 11.54 -14.84
C TYR A 158 16.47 12.63 -15.48
N LEU A 159 15.21 12.76 -15.07
CA LEU A 159 14.31 13.81 -15.57
C LEU A 159 14.84 15.21 -15.26
N THR A 160 15.37 15.41 -14.05
CA THR A 160 15.99 16.68 -13.65
C THR A 160 17.22 17.00 -14.48
N MET A 161 18.08 16.01 -14.74
CA MET A 161 19.30 16.18 -15.55
C MET A 161 19.01 16.55 -17.01
N ARG A 162 17.79 16.34 -17.54
CA ARG A 162 17.43 16.80 -18.89
C ARG A 162 17.43 18.32 -19.03
N PHE A 163 17.39 19.06 -17.92
CA PHE A 163 17.49 20.52 -17.86
C PHE A 163 18.93 21.03 -17.63
N ALA A 164 19.95 20.15 -17.74
CA ALA A 164 21.35 20.45 -17.41
C ALA A 164 22.00 21.59 -18.23
N LYS A 165 21.40 22.06 -19.32
CA LYS A 165 21.92 23.23 -20.04
C LYS A 165 21.72 24.55 -19.27
N THR A 166 20.68 24.60 -18.44
CA THR A 166 20.29 25.82 -17.70
C THR A 166 20.55 25.68 -16.20
N ILE A 167 20.47 24.46 -15.67
CA ILE A 167 20.78 24.16 -14.26
C ILE A 167 22.30 24.01 -14.10
N LYS A 168 22.93 24.82 -13.25
CA LYS A 168 24.36 24.72 -12.94
C LYS A 168 24.67 23.47 -12.13
N GLN A 169 23.85 23.19 -11.12
CA GLN A 169 24.05 22.08 -10.20
C GLN A 169 22.71 21.62 -9.60
N ILE A 170 22.57 20.32 -9.38
CA ILE A 170 21.50 19.75 -8.56
C ILE A 170 22.11 19.54 -7.17
N GLN A 171 21.64 20.28 -6.18
CA GLN A 171 22.21 20.25 -4.83
C GLN A 171 21.59 19.11 -4.00
N GLY A 172 20.29 18.91 -4.13
CA GLY A 172 19.53 17.90 -3.41
C GLY A 172 18.39 17.36 -4.25
N LEU A 173 18.14 16.06 -4.14
CA LEU A 173 16.90 15.44 -4.60
C LEU A 173 16.44 14.48 -3.52
N GLN A 174 15.40 14.90 -2.80
CA GLN A 174 14.73 14.11 -1.77
C GLN A 174 13.36 13.70 -2.30
N ALA A 175 13.04 12.43 -2.15
CA ALA A 175 11.73 11.92 -2.51
C ALA A 175 11.27 10.99 -1.39
N TYR A 176 10.08 11.25 -0.86
CA TYR A 176 9.54 10.51 0.27
C TYR A 176 8.04 10.28 0.09
N HIS A 177 7.56 9.18 0.63
CA HIS A 177 6.15 8.82 0.56
C HIS A 177 5.29 9.73 1.43
N ALA A 178 4.19 10.20 0.85
CA ALA A 178 3.17 10.97 1.55
C ALA A 178 1.82 10.27 1.37
N GLY A 179 1.74 9.02 1.83
CA GLY A 179 0.71 8.06 1.44
C GLY A 179 1.24 7.15 0.32
N ASP A 180 0.40 6.75 -0.63
CA ASP A 180 0.83 5.79 -1.67
C ASP A 180 1.74 6.39 -2.76
N LYS A 181 1.82 7.72 -2.83
CA LYS A 181 2.64 8.46 -3.80
C LYS A 181 3.77 9.23 -3.13
N LEU A 182 4.72 9.67 -3.93
CA LEU A 182 5.88 10.45 -3.50
C LEU A 182 5.61 11.96 -3.55
N ASN A 183 6.04 12.64 -2.50
CA ASN A 183 6.43 14.03 -2.57
C ASN A 183 7.90 14.11 -2.98
N VAL A 184 8.22 15.02 -3.89
CA VAL A 184 9.58 15.21 -4.38
C VAL A 184 10.01 16.64 -4.09
N GLU A 185 11.18 16.79 -3.49
CA GLU A 185 11.83 18.07 -3.22
C GLU A 185 13.17 18.08 -3.98
N VAL A 186 13.35 19.07 -4.84
CA VAL A 186 14.55 19.21 -5.66
C VAL A 186 15.11 20.61 -5.48
N ASP A 187 16.38 20.67 -5.11
CA ASP A 187 17.13 21.91 -4.94
C ASP A 187 18.06 22.06 -6.15
N ILE A 188 17.84 23.11 -6.94
CA ILE A 188 18.62 23.40 -8.14
C ILE A 188 19.33 24.74 -8.00
N VAL A 189 20.56 24.80 -8.49
CA VAL A 189 21.37 26.03 -8.53
C VAL A 189 21.36 26.60 -9.93
N LEU A 190 20.98 27.86 -10.05
CA LEU A 190 20.87 28.63 -11.28
C LEU A 190 21.93 29.74 -11.35
N ASP A 191 22.01 30.45 -12.47
CA ASP A 191 22.89 31.62 -12.58
C ASP A 191 22.35 32.80 -11.76
N GLU A 192 23.22 33.47 -11.00
CA GLU A 192 22.85 34.66 -10.21
C GLU A 192 22.33 35.81 -11.07
N ASN A 193 22.77 35.89 -12.33
CA ASN A 193 22.31 36.90 -13.29
C ASN A 193 21.06 36.47 -14.07
N MET A 194 20.55 35.26 -13.82
CA MET A 194 19.30 34.80 -14.41
C MET A 194 18.16 35.66 -13.87
N ASN A 195 17.32 36.19 -14.76
CA ASN A 195 16.18 36.97 -14.31
C ASN A 195 15.17 36.06 -13.58
N LEU A 196 14.44 36.63 -12.63
CA LEU A 196 13.46 35.89 -11.81
C LEU A 196 12.38 35.20 -12.66
N ARG A 197 12.03 35.79 -13.81
CA ARG A 197 11.03 35.22 -14.71
C ARG A 197 11.51 33.90 -15.30
N ASP A 198 12.70 33.88 -15.87
CA ASP A 198 13.26 32.70 -16.53
C ASP A 198 13.59 31.62 -15.50
N SER A 199 14.04 32.00 -14.30
CA SER A 199 14.27 31.05 -13.21
C SER A 199 12.95 30.41 -12.77
N HIS A 200 11.91 31.23 -12.57
CA HIS A 200 10.56 30.77 -12.25
C HIS A 200 10.03 29.81 -13.34
N ASP A 201 10.06 30.21 -14.61
CA ASP A 201 9.55 29.42 -15.73
C ASP A 201 10.30 28.08 -15.87
N LEU A 202 11.62 28.06 -15.61
CA LEU A 202 12.42 26.84 -15.57
C LEU A 202 12.00 25.91 -14.43
N GLY A 203 11.86 26.43 -13.21
CA GLY A 203 11.47 25.61 -12.06
C GLY A 203 10.04 25.11 -12.16
N GLU A 204 9.12 25.92 -12.69
CA GLU A 204 7.74 25.50 -12.98
C GLU A 204 7.72 24.38 -14.04
N SER A 205 8.52 24.52 -15.10
CA SER A 205 8.68 23.48 -16.12
C SER A 205 9.23 22.18 -15.54
N LEU A 206 10.23 22.25 -14.66
CA LEU A 206 10.78 21.09 -13.97
C LEU A 206 9.73 20.46 -13.05
N GLN A 207 8.97 21.27 -12.31
CA GLN A 207 7.89 20.80 -11.45
C GLN A 207 6.86 20.00 -12.26
N TYR A 208 6.37 20.53 -13.39
CA TYR A 208 5.41 19.80 -14.24
C TYR A 208 5.99 18.49 -14.78
N VAL A 209 7.27 18.46 -15.15
CA VAL A 209 7.92 17.22 -15.62
C VAL A 209 7.98 16.17 -14.51
N LEU A 210 8.32 16.56 -13.28
CA LEU A 210 8.35 15.63 -12.15
C LEU A 210 6.94 15.16 -11.74
N GLU A 211 5.95 16.06 -11.72
CA GLU A 211 4.55 15.73 -11.41
C GLU A 211 3.88 14.90 -12.51
N SER A 212 4.42 14.89 -13.74
CA SER A 212 3.94 14.01 -14.81
C SER A 212 4.24 12.52 -14.55
N VAL A 213 5.16 12.23 -13.63
CA VAL A 213 5.52 10.86 -13.27
C VAL A 213 4.38 10.23 -12.44
N PRO A 214 3.85 9.04 -12.82
CA PRO A 214 2.63 8.50 -12.21
C PRO A 214 2.66 8.32 -10.68
N PHE A 215 3.84 8.01 -10.13
CA PHE A 215 4.04 7.77 -8.70
C PHE A 215 4.37 9.04 -7.91
N VAL A 216 4.48 10.21 -8.56
CA VAL A 216 4.63 11.52 -7.90
C VAL A 216 3.23 12.11 -7.67
N ASP A 217 3.00 12.64 -6.47
CA ASP A 217 1.79 13.42 -6.16
C ASP A 217 2.06 14.92 -6.29
N ARG A 218 3.21 15.36 -5.81
CA ARG A 218 3.63 16.76 -5.86
C ARG A 218 5.14 16.90 -5.90
N ALA A 219 5.62 17.89 -6.65
CA ALA A 219 7.03 18.26 -6.66
C ALA A 219 7.19 19.70 -6.14
N PHE A 220 8.25 19.93 -5.38
CA PHE A 220 8.69 21.24 -4.93
C PHE A 220 10.08 21.47 -5.50
N VAL A 221 10.21 22.51 -6.32
CA VAL A 221 11.49 22.88 -6.93
C VAL A 221 11.97 24.14 -6.24
N HIS A 222 12.99 24.00 -5.39
CA HIS A 222 13.68 25.14 -4.81
C HIS A 222 14.78 25.61 -5.76
N GLN A 223 14.86 26.93 -5.94
CA GLN A 223 15.79 27.56 -6.87
C GLN A 223 16.73 28.45 -6.07
N ASP A 224 18.01 28.08 -6.06
CA ASP A 224 19.07 28.85 -5.45
C ASP A 224 20.03 29.41 -6.49
N TYR A 225 20.71 30.49 -6.15
CA TYR A 225 21.82 31.02 -6.96
C TYR A 225 23.19 30.66 -6.37
N ALA A 226 23.23 30.32 -5.07
CA ALA A 226 24.43 29.96 -4.34
C ALA A 226 24.55 28.44 -4.20
N GLY A 227 25.72 27.88 -4.52
CA GLY A 227 25.99 26.44 -4.33
C GLY A 227 26.20 26.02 -2.87
N TRP A 228 26.15 26.98 -1.93
CA TRP A 228 26.28 26.78 -0.50
C TRP A 228 25.02 27.31 0.17
N ASN A 229 24.15 26.41 0.63
CA ASN A 229 22.99 26.81 1.41
C ASN A 229 23.42 26.95 2.88
N LEU A 230 23.05 28.06 3.53
CA LEU A 230 22.76 28.00 4.97
C LEU A 230 21.69 26.92 5.15
N PRO A 231 21.65 26.13 6.23
CA PRO A 231 20.60 25.14 6.44
C PRO A 231 19.23 25.86 6.51
N THR A 232 18.61 26.03 5.34
CA THR A 232 17.42 26.88 5.09
C THR A 232 16.16 26.23 5.64
N HIS A 233 16.22 24.92 5.85
CA HIS A 233 15.31 24.20 6.73
C HIS A 233 16.10 23.87 7.99
N MET A 234 15.72 24.47 9.14
CA MET A 234 16.27 24.09 10.42
C MET A 234 16.18 22.56 10.54
N GLN A 235 17.32 21.88 10.50
CA GLN A 235 17.45 20.51 11.00
C GLN A 235 17.21 20.59 12.52
N GLN A 236 15.94 20.63 12.93
CA GLN A 236 15.53 20.55 14.33
C GLN A 236 15.60 19.11 14.87
N GLN A 237 16.56 18.32 14.40
CA GLN A 237 16.86 17.04 15.01
C GLN A 237 18.31 17.07 15.46
N PRO A 238 18.58 17.23 16.77
CA PRO A 238 19.82 16.72 17.32
C PRO A 238 19.74 15.19 17.26
N GLU A 239 20.88 14.59 16.92
CA GLU A 239 21.24 13.16 16.93
C GLU A 239 20.25 12.13 17.49
#